data_AF-A0ABD1RHZ7-F1
#
_entry.id   AF-A0ABD1RHZ7-F1
#
_cell.length_a   1.000
_cell.length_b   1.000
_cell.length_c   1.000
_cell.angle_alpha   90.00
_cell.angle_beta   90.00
_cell.angle_gamma   90.00
#
_symmetry.space_group_name_H-M   'P 1'
#
loop_
_entity.id
_entity.type
_entity.pdbx_description
1 polymer ?
#
loop_
_entity_poly.entity_id
_entity_poly.type
_entity_poly.pdbx_seq_one_letter_code
_entity_poly.pdbx_strand_id
1 'polypeptide(L)'
;MDITVVDENDKGLFTMFQNAANTLSLLYAQAVNQHKAAFEAGQKYSLVKLHEWMVEKQQEGKVITVAEIYDYMQGELNGHMPDVGMQGPNRIGASSRLQPEVASSSSAPITQQSRSSYQDQQMEIPSDGTMD
;
A
#
# COMPACT_ATOMS: atom_id res chain seq x y z
N MET A 1 -37.98 -36.38 -0.51
CA MET A 1 -36.96 -36.44 0.55
C MET A 1 -35.85 -35.54 0.03
N ASP A 2 -36.05 -34.21 0.12
CA ASP A 2 -35.33 -33.20 -0.69
C ASP A 2 -34.83 -32.03 0.14
N ILE A 3 -34.70 -32.22 1.45
CA ILE A 3 -34.35 -31.14 2.39
C ILE A 3 -32.83 -31.07 2.60
N THR A 4 -32.08 -32.12 2.24
CA THR A 4 -30.63 -32.23 2.51
C THR A 4 -29.76 -31.64 1.40
N VAL A 5 -30.20 -31.67 0.14
CA VAL A 5 -29.40 -31.21 -1.02
C VAL A 5 -29.40 -29.67 -1.14
N VAL A 6 -30.47 -29.01 -0.70
CA VAL A 6 -30.57 -27.54 -0.69
C VAL A 6 -29.63 -26.94 0.37
N ASP A 7 -29.56 -27.57 1.57
CA ASP A 7 -28.68 -27.12 2.67
C ASP A 7 -27.18 -27.24 2.33
N GLU A 8 -26.77 -28.27 1.60
CA GLU A 8 -25.37 -28.40 1.13
C GLU A 8 -25.00 -27.37 0.06
N ASN A 9 -25.92 -27.07 -0.86
CA ASN A 9 -25.75 -26.00 -1.85
C ASN A 9 -25.69 -24.62 -1.17
N ASP A 10 -26.53 -24.37 -0.17
CA ASP A 10 -26.54 -23.11 0.59
C ASP A 10 -25.27 -22.95 1.43
N LYS A 11 -24.73 -24.04 2.00
CA LYS A 11 -23.42 -24.04 2.68
C LYS A 11 -22.27 -23.74 1.72
N GLY A 12 -22.32 -24.31 0.51
CA GLY A 12 -21.36 -24.00 -0.56
C GLY A 12 -21.41 -22.54 -0.98
N LEU A 13 -22.62 -22.01 -1.18
CA LEU A 13 -22.86 -20.62 -1.55
C LEU A 13 -22.41 -19.65 -0.44
N PHE A 14 -22.73 -19.96 0.82
CA PHE A 14 -22.27 -19.19 1.98
C PHE A 14 -20.74 -19.15 2.07
N THR A 15 -20.09 -20.29 1.90
CA THR A 15 -18.62 -20.39 1.93
C THR A 15 -18.00 -19.61 0.78
N MET A 16 -18.58 -19.68 -0.42
CA MET A 16 -18.14 -18.92 -1.58
C MET A 16 -18.29 -17.41 -1.36
N PHE A 17 -19.43 -16.97 -0.84
CA PHE A 17 -19.67 -15.57 -0.50
C PHE A 17 -18.68 -15.07 0.56
N GLN A 18 -18.46 -15.85 1.61
CA GLN A 18 -17.50 -15.53 2.66
C GLN A 18 -16.08 -15.41 2.11
N ASN A 19 -15.66 -16.34 1.26
CA ASN A 19 -14.35 -16.29 0.63
C ASN A 19 -14.21 -15.08 -0.29
N ALA A 20 -15.21 -14.78 -1.11
CA ALA A 20 -15.22 -13.59 -1.96
C ALA A 20 -15.12 -12.30 -1.14
N ALA A 21 -15.88 -12.20 -0.04
CA ALA A 21 -15.85 -11.05 0.87
C ALA A 21 -14.49 -10.91 1.56
N ASN A 22 -13.86 -12.02 1.96
CA ASN A 22 -12.53 -12.02 2.54
C ASN A 22 -11.47 -11.56 1.53
N THR A 23 -11.53 -12.07 0.29
CA THR A 23 -10.62 -11.62 -0.79
C THR A 23 -10.79 -10.14 -1.11
N LEU A 24 -12.03 -9.65 -1.15
CA LEU A 24 -12.31 -8.24 -1.36
C LEU A 24 -11.76 -7.37 -0.22
N SER A 25 -11.91 -7.83 1.02
CA SER A 25 -11.37 -7.16 2.21
C SER A 25 -9.84 -7.08 2.17
N LEU A 26 -9.19 -8.17 1.75
CA LEU A 26 -7.74 -8.22 1.58
C LEU A 26 -7.27 -7.28 0.47
N LEU A 27 -7.92 -7.31 -0.69
CA LEU A 27 -7.60 -6.43 -1.81
C LEU A 27 -7.74 -4.96 -1.42
N TYR A 28 -8.81 -4.62 -0.69
CA TYR A 28 -9.01 -3.27 -0.18
C TYR A 28 -7.89 -2.86 0.79
N ALA A 29 -7.58 -3.69 1.79
CA ALA A 29 -6.49 -3.41 2.73
C ALA A 29 -5.15 -3.22 2.00
N GLN A 30 -4.86 -4.08 1.02
CA GLN A 30 -3.67 -3.94 0.17
C GLN A 30 -3.69 -2.64 -0.62
N ALA A 31 -4.81 -2.30 -1.28
CA ALA A 31 -4.93 -1.08 -2.07
C ALA A 31 -4.77 0.18 -1.20
N VAL A 32 -5.39 0.21 -0.02
CA VAL A 32 -5.26 1.32 0.95
C VAL A 32 -3.82 1.45 1.44
N ASN A 33 -3.16 0.33 1.74
CA ASN A 33 -1.75 0.35 2.13
C ASN A 33 -0.85 0.90 1.02
N GLN A 34 -1.11 0.53 -0.23
CA GLN A 34 -0.39 1.04 -1.40
C GLN A 34 -0.72 2.50 -1.70
N HIS A 35 -1.94 2.97 -1.41
CA HIS A 35 -2.37 4.34 -1.67
C HIS A 35 -1.49 5.37 -0.93
N LYS A 36 -1.22 5.14 0.36
CA LYS A 36 -0.34 6.03 1.14
C LYS A 36 1.07 6.06 0.56
N ALA A 37 1.65 4.91 0.26
CA ALA A 37 3.00 4.81 -0.31
C ALA A 37 3.10 5.48 -1.69
N ALA A 38 2.09 5.28 -2.56
CA ALA A 38 2.03 5.91 -3.87
C ALA A 38 1.91 7.44 -3.78
N PHE A 39 1.11 7.94 -2.83
CA PHE A 39 0.98 9.38 -2.58
C PHE A 39 2.31 10.00 -2.13
N GLU A 40 2.98 9.39 -1.14
CA GLU A 40 4.28 9.86 -0.65
C GLU A 40 5.35 9.83 -1.76
N ALA A 41 5.37 8.77 -2.58
CA ALA A 41 6.25 8.67 -3.74
C ALA A 41 5.95 9.77 -4.78
N GLY A 42 4.67 10.05 -5.04
CA GLY A 42 4.25 11.13 -5.94
C GLY A 42 4.69 12.52 -5.45
N GLN A 43 4.57 12.79 -4.15
CA GLN A 43 5.05 14.04 -3.56
C GLN A 43 6.56 14.20 -3.75
N LYS A 44 7.34 13.17 -3.40
CA LYS A 44 8.79 13.18 -3.58
C LYS A 44 9.18 13.37 -5.04
N TYR A 45 8.51 12.65 -5.94
CA TYR A 45 8.76 12.74 -7.38
C TYR A 45 8.48 14.16 -7.91
N SER A 46 7.37 14.77 -7.54
CA SER A 46 7.01 16.13 -7.99
C SER A 46 8.04 17.18 -7.58
N LEU A 47 8.58 17.08 -6.36
CA LEU A 47 9.63 17.98 -5.86
C LEU A 47 10.95 17.80 -6.62
N VAL A 48 11.35 16.56 -6.88
CA VAL A 48 12.56 16.27 -7.66
C VAL A 48 12.44 16.86 -9.06
N LYS A 49 11.30 16.69 -9.70
CA LYS A 49 11.05 17.17 -11.06
C LYS A 49 10.99 18.68 -11.15
N LEU A 50 10.40 19.35 -10.17
CA LEU A 50 10.41 20.81 -10.08
C LEU A 50 11.84 21.34 -9.90
N HIS A 51 12.63 20.71 -9.03
CA HIS A 51 14.03 21.07 -8.83
C HIS A 51 14.85 20.90 -10.11
N GLU A 52 14.72 19.76 -10.79
CA GLU A 52 15.39 19.49 -12.07
C GLU A 52 15.06 20.55 -13.12
N TRP A 53 13.77 20.86 -13.30
CA TRP A 53 13.32 21.92 -14.20
C TRP A 53 13.89 23.30 -13.84
N MET A 54 13.93 23.66 -12.55
CA MET A 54 14.51 24.94 -12.13
C MET A 54 16.01 25.02 -12.43
N VAL A 55 16.74 23.92 -12.21
CA VAL A 55 18.17 23.84 -12.51
C VAL A 55 18.42 23.93 -14.02
N GLU A 56 17.58 23.31 -14.85
CA GLU A 56 17.63 23.45 -16.32
C GLU A 56 17.43 24.92 -16.74
N LYS A 57 16.39 25.58 -16.22
CA LYS A 57 16.11 27.00 -16.53
C LYS A 57 17.22 27.94 -16.05
N GLN A 58 17.84 27.65 -14.92
CA GLN A 58 18.98 28.43 -14.44
C GLN A 58 20.22 28.26 -15.34
N GLN A 59 20.48 27.06 -15.84
CA GLN A 59 21.58 26.80 -16.79
C GLN A 59 21.37 27.53 -18.12
N GLU A 60 20.12 27.74 -18.54
CA GLU A 60 19.77 28.61 -19.67
C GLU A 60 20.01 30.11 -19.40
N GLY A 61 20.46 30.49 -18.19
CA GLY A 61 20.62 31.88 -17.77
C GLY A 61 19.31 32.61 -17.53
N LYS A 62 18.19 31.87 -17.46
CA LYS A 62 16.85 32.43 -17.33
C LYS A 62 16.52 32.67 -15.85
N VAL A 63 16.03 33.86 -15.54
CA VAL A 63 15.44 34.15 -14.23
C VAL A 63 14.02 33.60 -14.23
N ILE A 64 13.74 32.68 -13.31
CA ILE A 64 12.44 32.04 -13.18
C ILE A 64 11.54 32.95 -12.33
N THR A 65 10.35 33.24 -12.84
CA THR A 65 9.32 33.97 -12.12
C THR A 65 8.33 33.03 -11.41
N VAL A 66 7.63 33.54 -10.39
CA VAL A 66 6.60 32.77 -9.67
C VAL A 66 5.48 32.30 -10.61
N ALA A 67 5.13 33.09 -11.61
CA ALA A 67 4.13 32.73 -12.62
C ALA A 67 4.56 31.51 -13.44
N GLU A 68 5.83 31.46 -13.86
CA GLU A 68 6.36 30.32 -14.64
C GLU A 68 6.42 29.02 -13.82
N ILE A 69 6.71 29.12 -12.51
CA ILE A 69 6.64 27.98 -11.59
C ILE A 69 5.21 27.45 -11.53
N TYR A 70 4.23 28.35 -11.37
CA TYR A 70 2.82 27.99 -11.32
C TYR A 70 2.35 27.34 -12.63
N ASP A 71 2.70 27.95 -13.77
CA ASP A 71 2.34 27.43 -15.10
C ASP A 71 2.95 26.03 -15.34
N TYR A 72 4.21 25.82 -14.93
CA TYR A 72 4.87 24.51 -15.00
C TYR A 72 4.15 23.46 -14.14
N MET A 73 3.87 23.78 -12.87
CA MET A 73 3.15 22.87 -11.97
C MET A 73 1.74 22.55 -12.49
N GLN A 74 1.04 23.55 -13.01
CA GLN A 74 -0.29 23.38 -13.59
C GLN A 74 -0.24 22.49 -14.86
N GLY A 75 0.79 22.63 -15.68
CA GLY A 75 1.01 21.79 -16.87
C GLY A 75 1.30 20.33 -16.51
N GLU A 76 2.15 20.08 -15.52
CA GLU A 76 2.46 18.74 -15.01
C GLU A 76 1.22 18.07 -14.39
N LEU A 77 0.42 18.82 -13.62
CA LEU A 77 -0.82 18.32 -13.01
C LEU A 77 -1.92 18.03 -14.05
N ASN A 78 -1.95 18.78 -15.14
CA ASN A 78 -2.92 18.59 -16.23
C ASN A 78 -2.53 17.43 -17.19
N GLY A 79 -1.48 16.67 -16.87
CA GLY A 79 -1.16 15.41 -17.56
C GLY A 79 -0.07 15.52 -18.63
N HIS A 80 0.69 16.62 -18.68
CA HIS A 80 1.96 16.60 -19.41
C HIS A 80 2.98 15.84 -18.56
N MET A 81 2.87 14.51 -18.49
CA MET A 81 3.93 13.68 -17.95
C MET A 81 4.95 13.52 -19.08
N PRO A 82 6.09 14.24 -19.10
CA PRO A 82 7.19 13.84 -19.95
C PRO A 82 7.50 12.38 -19.63
N ASP A 83 7.77 11.62 -20.69
CA ASP A 83 8.13 10.21 -20.71
C ASP A 83 9.42 9.94 -19.92
N VAL A 84 9.38 10.18 -18.61
CA VAL A 84 10.44 9.81 -17.69
C VAL A 84 10.05 8.42 -17.23
N GLY A 85 10.60 7.44 -17.95
CA GLY A 85 10.28 6.03 -17.85
C GLY A 85 9.99 5.59 -16.41
N MET A 86 8.90 4.84 -16.28
CA MET A 86 8.57 4.02 -15.12
C MET A 86 9.67 2.97 -14.88
N GLN A 87 10.89 3.39 -14.49
CA GLN A 87 11.84 2.51 -13.84
C GLN A 87 11.48 2.45 -12.37
N GLY A 88 10.41 1.69 -12.10
CA GLY A 88 10.24 1.11 -10.77
C GLY A 88 11.48 0.27 -10.44
N PRO A 89 11.89 0.20 -9.16
CA PRO A 89 13.05 -0.58 -8.76
C PRO A 89 12.84 -2.05 -9.13
N ASN A 90 13.61 -2.50 -10.11
CA ASN A 90 14.08 -3.87 -10.33
C ASN A 90 13.14 -5.00 -9.82
N ARG A 91 12.20 -5.46 -10.67
CA ARG A 91 11.46 -6.71 -10.42
C ARG A 91 12.38 -7.92 -10.69
N ILE A 92 13.22 -8.26 -9.72
CA ILE A 92 13.70 -9.64 -9.57
C ILE A 92 12.67 -10.35 -8.69
N GLY A 93 11.83 -11.17 -9.30
CA GLY A 93 10.79 -11.94 -8.61
C GLY A 93 9.81 -12.52 -9.60
N ALA A 94 10.10 -13.75 -10.03
CA ALA A 94 9.34 -14.49 -11.02
C ALA A 94 7.84 -14.56 -10.70
N SER A 95 7.05 -14.47 -11.76
CA SER A 95 5.61 -14.72 -11.78
C SER A 95 5.26 -16.11 -11.23
N SER A 96 4.71 -16.18 -10.02
CA SER A 96 3.97 -17.35 -9.56
C SER A 96 2.52 -17.20 -9.99
N ARG A 97 2.24 -17.75 -11.17
CA ARG A 97 0.96 -18.17 -11.74
C ARG A 97 -0.09 -18.48 -10.67
N LEU A 98 -1.17 -17.69 -10.60
CA LEU A 98 -2.40 -18.07 -9.90
C LEU A 98 -3.04 -19.24 -10.66
N GLN A 99 -2.88 -20.46 -10.14
CA GLN A 99 -3.75 -21.58 -10.49
C GLN A 99 -4.85 -21.67 -9.42
N PRO A 100 -6.12 -21.83 -9.79
CA PRO A 100 -7.15 -22.23 -8.84
C PRO A 100 -7.01 -23.75 -8.62
N GLU A 101 -6.31 -24.15 -7.56
CA GLU A 101 -6.31 -25.54 -7.11
C GLU A 101 -7.51 -25.76 -6.19
N VAL A 102 -8.46 -26.58 -6.65
CA VAL A 102 -9.53 -27.12 -5.81
C VAL A 102 -8.95 -28.21 -4.90
N ALA A 103 -8.33 -27.80 -3.79
CA ALA A 103 -7.84 -28.72 -2.78
C ALA A 103 -8.91 -29.02 -1.74
N SER A 104 -9.64 -30.12 -1.97
CA SER A 104 -10.23 -30.89 -0.87
C SER A 104 -9.13 -31.38 0.06
N SER A 105 -9.49 -31.48 1.34
CA SER A 105 -8.76 -32.09 2.47
C SER A 105 -7.62 -31.29 3.13
N SER A 106 -7.97 -30.79 4.32
CA SER A 106 -7.20 -30.85 5.57
C SER A 106 -5.69 -30.53 5.51
N SER A 107 -5.32 -29.33 5.97
CA SER A 107 -4.34 -29.10 7.06
C SER A 107 -4.06 -27.60 7.19
N ALA A 108 -4.26 -27.04 8.38
CA ALA A 108 -3.85 -25.68 8.71
C ALA A 108 -2.31 -25.57 8.78
N PRO A 109 -1.73 -24.42 8.43
CA PRO A 109 -0.43 -24.04 8.97
C PRO A 109 -0.49 -22.71 9.76
N ILE A 110 -0.16 -22.85 11.04
CA ILE A 110 0.80 -22.04 11.81
C ILE A 110 0.74 -20.51 11.67
N THR A 111 0.22 -19.88 12.74
CA THR A 111 0.44 -18.49 13.12
C THR A 111 1.93 -18.20 13.23
N GLN A 112 2.48 -17.41 12.31
CA GLN A 112 3.82 -16.85 12.45
C GLN A 112 3.76 -15.74 13.51
N GLN A 113 4.07 -16.14 14.75
CA GLN A 113 4.22 -15.27 15.90
C GLN A 113 5.49 -14.44 15.75
N SER A 114 5.38 -13.21 15.25
CA SER A 114 6.38 -12.16 15.47
C SER A 114 6.26 -11.66 16.91
N ARG A 115 6.76 -12.42 17.88
CA ARG A 115 7.08 -11.88 19.21
C ARG A 115 8.40 -11.12 19.10
N SER A 116 8.33 -9.90 18.56
CA SER A 116 9.41 -8.93 18.70
C SER A 116 9.21 -8.16 20.01
N SER A 117 10.19 -8.35 20.87
CA SER A 117 10.48 -7.72 22.16
C SER A 117 9.93 -6.30 22.38
N TYR A 118 9.00 -6.15 23.34
CA TYR A 118 8.78 -4.93 24.12
C TYR A 118 8.42 -5.32 25.56
N GLN A 119 9.39 -5.89 26.27
CA GLN A 119 9.33 -6.08 27.71
C GLN A 119 10.72 -5.84 28.28
N ASP A 120 11.18 -4.58 28.22
CA ASP A 120 12.19 -4.06 29.17
C ASP A 120 12.33 -2.54 29.01
N GLN A 121 11.25 -1.83 29.32
CA GLN A 121 11.32 -0.43 29.72
C GLN A 121 10.28 -0.22 30.82
N GLN A 122 10.61 -0.80 31.99
CA GLN A 122 10.04 -0.37 33.26
C GLN A 122 10.31 1.13 33.38
N MET A 123 9.30 1.96 33.13
CA MET A 123 9.28 3.31 33.70
C MET A 123 9.02 3.13 35.19
N GLU A 124 10.07 3.32 36.01
CA GLU A 124 9.92 3.55 37.44
C GLU A 124 8.96 4.73 37.65
N ILE A 125 7.81 4.47 38.24
CA ILE A 125 6.95 5.51 38.80
C ILE A 125 7.57 5.85 40.17
N PRO A 126 8.00 7.11 40.42
CA PRO A 126 8.47 7.48 41.75
C PRO A 126 7.27 7.40 42.71
N SER A 127 7.41 6.59 43.76
CA SER A 127 6.48 6.54 44.88
C SER A 127 6.57 7.87 45.64
N ASP A 128 5.58 8.74 45.43
CA ASP A 128 5.42 9.98 46.18
C ASP A 128 4.99 9.67 47.61
N GLY A 129 5.78 10.14 48.56
CA GLY A 129 5.51 10.01 49.98
C GLY A 129 4.45 11.02 50.40
N THR A 130 3.29 10.55 50.83
CA THR A 130 2.35 11.38 51.60
C THR A 130 2.45 10.96 53.06
N MET A 131 3.04 11.87 53.81
CA MET A 131 3.07 11.98 55.27
C MET A 131 1.66 12.29 55.76
N ASP A 132 1.16 11.54 56.74
CA ASP A 132 0.34 12.03 57.86
C ASP A 132 0.33 10.98 58.99
#